data_AF-A0A5A9ENC2-F1
#
_entry.id   AF-A0A5A9ENC2-F1
#
_cell.length_a   1.000
_cell.length_b   1.000
_cell.length_c   1.000
_cell.angle_alpha   90.00
_cell.angle_beta   90.00
_cell.angle_gamma   90.00
#
_symmetry.space_group_name_H-M   'P 1'
#
loop_
_entity.id
_entity.type
_entity.pdbx_description
1 polymer ?
#
loop_
_entity_poly.entity_id
_entity_poly.type
_entity_poly.pdbx_seq_one_letter_code
_entity_poly.pdbx_strand_id
1 'polypeptide(L)'
;MGGASPPSAPVRRAVMSRKTTNSFAGFPVPAAHDTRAVSLADAAVSLNTAGDYQAEISRLWADAQRRFVEIGRRLNEAKERLPHGEFLPMLARDLPFSRSVANRLMAVAAAMDEGVVPPRALPTSYSVAYEVVTLPREKIQQAIDAGQIHPNMTRAEALALKRVGEEAPPSPTEDIQSELERLLAEQDRIANRIAALKAKLAET
;
A
#
# COMPACT_ATOMS: atom_id res chain seq x y z
N MET A 1 40.03 17.19 56.54
CA MET A 1 40.30 17.96 55.30
C MET A 1 39.32 17.47 54.24
N GLY A 2 38.24 18.21 54.05
CA GLY A 2 37.15 17.86 53.13
C GLY A 2 37.51 18.21 51.69
N GLY A 3 37.34 17.25 50.80
CA GLY A 3 37.40 17.47 49.36
C GLY A 3 36.09 18.05 48.86
N ALA A 4 36.14 19.28 48.37
CA ALA A 4 35.05 19.91 47.64
C ALA A 4 35.18 19.57 46.15
N SER A 5 34.13 18.97 45.58
CA SER A 5 33.88 18.96 44.14
C SER A 5 32.38 19.20 43.88
N PRO A 6 32.03 19.90 42.78
CA PRO A 6 30.78 20.66 42.66
C PRO A 6 29.60 19.84 42.09
N PRO A 7 28.37 20.38 42.15
CA PRO A 7 27.15 19.64 41.81
C PRO A 7 26.99 19.38 40.30
N SER A 8 26.45 18.20 39.99
CA SER A 8 26.12 17.73 38.65
C SER A 8 24.97 18.53 38.03
N ALA A 9 25.19 19.05 36.82
CA ALA A 9 24.14 19.64 35.98
C ALA A 9 23.38 18.55 35.20
N PRO A 10 22.08 18.72 34.91
CA PRO A 10 21.31 17.73 34.17
C PRO A 10 21.63 17.81 32.67
N VAL A 11 22.04 16.68 32.09
CA VAL A 11 22.22 16.51 30.65
C VAL A 11 20.85 16.53 29.98
N ARG A 12 20.48 17.66 29.38
CA ARG A 12 19.33 17.76 28.46
C ARG A 12 19.63 16.98 27.20
N ARG A 13 19.00 15.81 27.04
CA ARG A 13 19.04 15.03 25.80
C ARG A 13 18.23 15.78 24.73
N ALA A 14 18.93 16.39 23.77
CA ALA A 14 18.31 17.00 22.61
C ALA A 14 17.56 15.91 21.82
N VAL A 15 16.23 16.01 21.78
CA VAL A 15 15.39 15.23 20.88
C VAL A 15 15.59 15.81 19.49
N MET A 16 16.46 15.17 18.70
CA MET A 16 16.58 15.43 17.28
C MET A 16 15.25 15.07 16.61
N SER A 17 14.51 16.11 16.29
CA SER A 17 13.30 16.10 15.48
C SER A 17 13.61 15.47 14.11
N ARG A 18 13.29 14.19 13.94
CA ARG A 18 13.30 13.56 12.62
C ARG A 18 12.06 14.03 11.88
N LYS A 19 12.25 15.01 10.98
CA LYS A 19 11.28 15.41 9.96
C LYS A 19 10.79 14.17 9.23
N THR A 20 9.61 13.70 9.61
CA THR A 20 8.85 12.73 8.83
C THR A 20 8.22 13.53 7.70
N THR A 21 8.96 13.72 6.61
CA THR A 21 8.38 14.21 5.36
C THR A 21 7.53 13.08 4.79
N ASN A 22 6.32 12.93 5.31
CA ASN A 22 5.25 12.27 4.59
C ASN A 22 4.84 13.24 3.48
N SER A 23 5.52 13.14 2.33
CA SER A 23 5.22 13.95 1.15
C SER A 23 3.92 13.42 0.54
N PHE A 24 2.79 13.83 1.12
CA PHE A 24 1.52 13.94 0.38
C PHE A 24 1.68 15.15 -0.56
N ALA A 25 2.45 14.95 -1.63
CA ALA A 25 2.45 15.89 -2.75
C ALA A 25 1.02 15.94 -3.32
N GLY A 26 0.49 17.15 -3.46
CA GLY A 26 -0.92 17.40 -3.77
C GLY A 26 -1.44 16.58 -4.94
N PHE A 27 -2.62 15.97 -4.74
CA PHE A 27 -3.33 15.27 -5.79
C PHE A 27 -3.86 16.27 -6.82
N PRO A 28 -3.47 16.16 -8.11
CA PRO A 28 -4.25 16.78 -9.16
C PRO A 28 -5.56 16.01 -9.27
N VAL A 29 -6.68 16.69 -8.97
CA VAL A 29 -8.02 16.16 -9.17
C VAL A 29 -8.28 16.11 -10.68
N PRO A 30 -8.54 14.93 -11.29
CA PRO A 30 -8.96 14.88 -12.69
C PRO A 30 -10.31 15.59 -12.85
N ALA A 31 -10.41 16.42 -13.88
CA ALA A 31 -11.62 17.17 -14.18
C ALA A 31 -12.78 16.23 -14.55
N ALA A 32 -13.96 16.55 -14.00
CA ALA A 32 -15.27 15.96 -14.27
C ALA A 32 -15.57 14.59 -13.62
N HIS A 33 -15.69 14.56 -12.29
CA HIS A 33 -16.70 13.72 -11.66
C HIS A 33 -17.95 14.55 -11.41
N ASP A 34 -19.09 14.05 -11.88
CA ASP A 34 -20.43 14.58 -11.65
C ASP A 34 -20.66 14.79 -10.14
N THR A 35 -20.56 16.05 -9.71
CA THR A 35 -20.66 16.48 -8.31
C THR A 35 -22.04 16.24 -7.70
N ARG A 36 -23.01 15.77 -8.49
CA ARG A 36 -24.37 15.49 -8.02
C ARG A 36 -24.45 14.25 -7.12
N ALA A 37 -23.58 13.25 -7.31
CA ALA A 37 -23.58 12.04 -6.47
C ALA A 37 -22.84 12.23 -5.13
N VAL A 38 -21.89 13.16 -5.07
CA VAL A 38 -21.13 13.47 -3.84
C VAL A 38 -22.00 14.23 -2.82
N SER A 39 -23.09 14.87 -3.27
CA SER A 39 -23.87 15.79 -2.44
C SER A 39 -24.99 15.18 -1.59
N LEU A 40 -25.32 13.88 -1.72
CA LEU A 40 -26.41 13.26 -0.93
C LEU A 40 -25.93 12.45 0.27
N ALA A 41 -24.67 12.00 0.29
CA ALA A 41 -24.10 11.27 1.42
C ALA A 41 -23.50 12.20 2.50
N ASP A 42 -23.08 13.41 2.11
CA ASP A 42 -22.57 14.46 3.01
C ASP A 42 -23.70 15.23 3.74
N ALA A 43 -24.94 14.74 3.69
CA ALA A 43 -26.08 15.34 4.35
C ALA A 43 -25.95 15.25 5.89
N ALA A 44 -25.20 16.20 6.44
CA ALA A 44 -25.18 16.71 7.80
C ALA A 44 -25.32 15.68 8.93
N VAL A 45 -24.34 14.78 9.07
CA VAL A 45 -24.06 14.24 10.41
C VAL A 45 -23.60 15.43 11.26
N SER A 46 -24.47 15.89 12.18
CA SER A 46 -24.08 16.94 13.12
C SER A 46 -23.13 16.35 14.16
N LEU A 47 -21.84 16.51 13.91
CA LEU A 47 -20.76 16.10 14.80
C LEU A 47 -20.58 17.19 15.85
N ASN A 48 -21.11 16.98 17.06
CA ASN A 48 -21.15 18.01 18.09
C ASN A 48 -20.18 17.74 19.25
N THR A 49 -19.69 16.51 19.36
CA THR A 49 -18.78 16.07 20.41
C THR A 49 -17.53 15.42 19.83
N ALA A 50 -16.44 15.38 20.62
CA ALA A 50 -15.23 14.65 20.25
C ALA A 50 -15.51 13.16 19.96
N GLY A 51 -16.48 12.56 20.66
CA GLY A 51 -16.93 11.18 20.41
C GLY A 51 -17.57 11.01 19.03
N ASP A 52 -18.40 11.96 18.61
CA ASP A 52 -19.03 11.95 17.28
C ASP A 52 -17.97 12.03 16.18
N TYR A 53 -17.02 12.96 16.31
CA TYR A 53 -15.89 13.08 15.37
C TYR A 53 -15.03 11.82 15.33
N GLN A 54 -14.71 11.23 16.48
CA GLN A 54 -13.94 10.00 16.55
C GLN A 54 -14.66 8.85 15.82
N ALA A 55 -15.96 8.70 16.04
CA ALA A 55 -16.76 7.66 15.40
C ALA A 55 -16.80 7.85 13.88
N GLU A 56 -17.05 9.08 13.42
CA GLU A 56 -17.13 9.37 11.98
C GLU A 56 -15.78 9.23 11.28
N ILE A 57 -14.69 9.70 11.88
CA ILE A 57 -13.33 9.50 11.34
C ILE A 57 -13.01 8.01 11.26
N SER A 58 -13.35 7.23 12.29
CA SER A 58 -13.11 5.78 12.30
C SER A 58 -13.91 5.07 11.20
N ARG A 59 -15.15 5.51 10.96
CA ARG A 59 -16.00 5.00 9.88
C ARG A 59 -15.40 5.32 8.50
N LEU A 60 -15.08 6.59 8.24
CA LEU A 60 -14.45 7.04 6.99
C LEU A 60 -13.12 6.32 6.73
N TRP A 61 -12.34 6.10 7.78
CA TRP A 61 -11.08 5.38 7.71
C TRP A 61 -11.27 3.90 7.32
N ALA A 62 -12.23 3.21 7.95
CA ALA A 62 -12.59 1.84 7.58
C ALA A 62 -13.17 1.77 6.16
N ASP A 63 -13.93 2.77 5.73
CA ASP A 63 -14.44 2.87 4.36
C ASP A 63 -13.29 3.00 3.36
N ALA A 64 -12.32 3.86 3.63
CA ALA A 64 -11.13 4.03 2.80
C ALA A 64 -10.35 2.71 2.64
N GLN A 65 -10.18 1.95 3.72
CA GLN A 65 -9.56 0.62 3.66
C GLN A 65 -10.31 -0.32 2.71
N ARG A 66 -11.64 -0.40 2.82
CA ARG A 66 -12.46 -1.24 1.94
C ARG A 66 -12.35 -0.79 0.48
N ARG A 67 -12.28 0.52 0.23
CA ARG A 67 -12.09 1.08 -1.12
C ARG A 67 -10.73 0.72 -1.71
N PHE A 68 -9.66 0.70 -0.91
CA PHE A 68 -8.34 0.26 -1.41
C PHE A 68 -8.33 -1.19 -1.87
N VAL A 69 -8.97 -2.09 -1.11
CA VAL A 69 -9.11 -3.49 -1.53
C VAL A 69 -9.93 -3.60 -2.81
N GLU A 70 -11.04 -2.85 -2.91
CA GLU A 70 -11.86 -2.86 -4.13
C GLU A 70 -11.11 -2.32 -5.35
N ILE A 71 -10.31 -1.25 -5.19
CA ILE A 71 -9.42 -0.75 -6.25
C ILE A 71 -8.48 -1.88 -6.71
N GLY A 72 -7.88 -2.61 -5.78
CA GLY A 72 -7.03 -3.78 -6.09
C GLY A 72 -7.75 -4.83 -6.93
N ARG A 73 -9.01 -5.15 -6.60
CA ARG A 73 -9.83 -6.09 -7.38
C ARG A 73 -10.12 -5.58 -8.78
N ARG A 74 -10.47 -4.29 -8.92
CA ARG A 74 -10.71 -3.67 -10.24
C ARG A 74 -9.43 -3.69 -11.09
N LEU A 75 -8.27 -3.49 -10.49
CA LEU A 75 -6.97 -3.59 -11.17
C LEU A 75 -6.67 -5.02 -11.63
N ASN A 76 -6.96 -6.04 -10.80
CA ASN A 76 -6.84 -7.44 -11.20
C ASN A 76 -7.77 -7.78 -12.38
N GLU A 77 -9.05 -7.40 -12.29
CA GLU A 77 -10.02 -7.60 -13.37
C GLU A 77 -9.61 -6.87 -14.66
N ALA A 78 -9.13 -5.62 -14.57
CA ALA A 78 -8.66 -4.87 -15.72
C ALA A 78 -7.45 -5.56 -16.38
N LYS A 79 -6.51 -6.10 -15.58
CA LYS A 79 -5.35 -6.82 -16.11
C LYS A 79 -5.74 -8.10 -16.86
N GLU A 80 -6.82 -8.76 -16.44
CA GLU A 80 -7.34 -9.98 -17.08
C GLU A 80 -8.17 -9.70 -18.33
N ARG A 81 -8.96 -8.62 -18.33
CA ARG A 81 -9.95 -8.34 -19.38
C ARG A 81 -9.47 -7.42 -20.49
N LEU A 82 -8.52 -6.52 -20.20
CA LEU A 82 -8.04 -5.59 -21.20
C LEU A 82 -7.17 -6.31 -22.24
N PRO A 83 -7.21 -5.85 -23.52
CA PRO A 83 -6.27 -6.30 -24.53
C PRO A 83 -4.81 -6.19 -24.06
N HIS A 84 -3.98 -7.12 -24.53
CA HIS A 84 -2.56 -7.12 -24.21
C HIS A 84 -1.92 -5.78 -24.62
N GLY A 85 -1.22 -5.14 -23.67
CA GLY A 85 -0.57 -3.85 -23.88
C GLY A 85 -1.38 -2.62 -23.47
N GLU A 86 -2.65 -2.73 -23.06
CA GLU A 86 -3.46 -1.57 -22.64
C GLU A 86 -3.38 -1.26 -21.14
N PHE A 87 -3.21 -2.29 -20.31
CA PHE A 87 -3.23 -2.15 -18.84
C PHE A 87 -2.15 -1.19 -18.33
N LEU A 88 -0.91 -1.35 -18.77
CA LEU A 88 0.21 -0.54 -18.26
C LEU A 88 0.16 0.92 -18.72
N PRO A 89 -0.18 1.24 -19.99
CA PRO A 89 -0.47 2.62 -20.38
C PRO A 89 -1.59 3.27 -19.58
N MET A 90 -2.69 2.55 -19.32
CA MET A 90 -3.79 3.05 -18.47
C MET A 90 -3.28 3.39 -17.05
N LEU A 91 -2.48 2.50 -16.44
CA LEU A 91 -1.88 2.75 -15.12
C LEU A 91 -0.99 4.00 -15.11
N ALA A 92 -0.21 4.21 -16.16
CA ALA A 92 0.75 5.31 -16.23
C ALA A 92 0.11 6.67 -16.54
N ARG A 93 -0.96 6.69 -17.35
CA ARG A 93 -1.56 7.92 -17.86
C ARG A 93 -2.82 8.35 -17.11
N ASP A 94 -3.65 7.38 -16.70
CA ASP A 94 -5.05 7.64 -16.35
C ASP A 94 -5.32 7.50 -14.84
N LEU A 95 -4.37 6.97 -14.05
CA LEU A 95 -4.55 6.72 -12.61
C LEU A 95 -3.70 7.66 -11.73
N PRO A 96 -4.22 8.08 -10.56
CA PRO A 96 -3.55 9.05 -9.68
C PRO A 96 -2.50 8.40 -8.75
N PHE A 97 -1.88 7.30 -9.17
CA PHE A 97 -0.87 6.60 -8.39
C PHE A 97 0.07 5.79 -9.28
N SER A 98 1.25 5.46 -8.75
CA SER A 98 2.26 4.72 -9.50
C SER A 98 1.89 3.24 -9.69
N ARG A 99 2.51 2.60 -10.68
CA ARG A 99 2.46 1.14 -10.90
C ARG A 99 2.79 0.35 -9.62
N SER A 100 3.75 0.84 -8.83
CA SER A 100 4.11 0.19 -7.56
C SER A 100 2.93 0.17 -6.58
N VAL A 101 2.20 1.27 -6.45
CA VAL A 101 0.98 1.32 -5.63
C VAL A 101 -0.09 0.38 -6.19
N ALA A 102 -0.29 0.37 -7.51
CA ALA A 102 -1.22 -0.53 -8.18
C ALA A 102 -0.94 -2.01 -7.86
N ASN A 103 0.32 -2.44 -8.02
CA ASN A 103 0.76 -3.81 -7.73
C ASN A 103 0.52 -4.19 -6.26
N ARG A 104 0.77 -3.28 -5.32
CA ARG A 104 0.52 -3.52 -3.90
C ARG A 104 -0.97 -3.73 -3.61
N LEU A 105 -1.83 -2.88 -4.17
CA LEU A 105 -3.28 -3.00 -4.01
C LEU A 105 -3.80 -4.31 -4.61
N MET A 106 -3.33 -4.66 -5.81
CA MET A 106 -3.64 -5.93 -6.48
C MET A 106 -3.25 -7.14 -5.65
N ALA A 107 -2.04 -7.17 -5.08
CA ALA A 107 -1.56 -8.27 -4.25
C ALA A 107 -2.38 -8.42 -2.97
N VAL A 108 -2.73 -7.30 -2.31
CA VAL A 108 -3.58 -7.31 -1.12
C VAL A 108 -4.98 -7.84 -1.45
N ALA A 109 -5.56 -7.41 -2.56
CA ALA A 109 -6.86 -7.90 -3.01
C ALA A 109 -6.85 -9.39 -3.35
N ALA A 110 -5.82 -9.87 -4.07
CA ALA A 110 -5.67 -11.28 -4.40
C ALA A 110 -5.55 -12.15 -3.14
N ALA A 111 -4.69 -11.76 -2.19
CA ALA A 111 -4.52 -12.49 -0.93
C ALA A 111 -5.81 -12.56 -0.10
N MET A 112 -6.63 -11.52 -0.15
CA MET A 112 -7.94 -11.48 0.50
C MET A 112 -8.94 -12.42 -0.18
N ASP A 113 -9.00 -12.39 -1.51
CA ASP A 113 -9.94 -13.20 -2.30
C ASP A 113 -9.56 -14.69 -2.29
N GLU A 114 -8.26 -15.01 -2.19
CA GLU A 114 -7.72 -16.36 -1.98
C GLU A 114 -7.85 -16.85 -0.52
N GLY A 115 -8.34 -15.99 0.40
CA GLY A 115 -8.53 -16.32 1.80
C GLY A 115 -7.22 -16.52 2.58
N VAL A 116 -6.11 -15.94 2.12
CA VAL A 116 -4.81 -15.95 2.83
C VAL A 116 -4.88 -15.09 4.09
N VAL A 117 -5.54 -13.93 4.01
CA VAL A 117 -5.78 -13.05 5.15
C VAL A 117 -7.28 -12.75 5.24
N PRO A 118 -7.93 -12.98 6.40
CA PRO A 118 -9.33 -12.64 6.55
C PRO A 118 -9.51 -11.11 6.70
N PRO A 119 -10.65 -10.54 6.27
CA PRO A 119 -10.90 -9.10 6.33
C PRO A 119 -10.69 -8.47 7.71
N ARG A 120 -11.03 -9.21 8.78
CA ARG A 120 -10.92 -8.77 10.17
C ARG A 120 -9.48 -8.62 10.68
N ALA A 121 -8.52 -9.30 10.05
CA ALA A 121 -7.12 -9.27 10.45
C ALA A 121 -6.28 -8.31 9.60
N LEU A 122 -6.80 -7.92 8.43
CA LEU A 122 -6.06 -7.10 7.48
C LEU A 122 -5.72 -5.72 8.07
N PRO A 123 -4.43 -5.31 8.06
CA PRO A 123 -4.04 -3.98 8.46
C PRO A 123 -4.76 -2.88 7.67
N THR A 124 -5.05 -1.76 8.33
CA THR A 124 -5.87 -0.70 7.74
C THR A 124 -5.15 0.08 6.64
N SER A 125 -3.82 0.18 6.74
CA SER A 125 -3.00 0.76 5.68
C SER A 125 -2.69 -0.29 4.62
N TYR A 126 -2.99 0.01 3.35
CA TYR A 126 -2.63 -0.87 2.22
C TYR A 126 -1.13 -1.19 2.20
N SER A 127 -0.29 -0.24 2.64
CA SER A 127 1.16 -0.42 2.67
C SER A 127 1.58 -1.48 3.70
N VAL A 128 0.96 -1.49 4.88
CA VAL A 128 1.22 -2.48 5.93
C VAL A 128 0.58 -3.82 5.57
N ALA A 129 -0.63 -3.79 5.01
CA ALA A 129 -1.29 -4.98 4.49
C ALA A 129 -0.43 -5.67 3.43
N TYR A 130 0.21 -4.90 2.54
CA TYR A 130 1.15 -5.43 1.55
C TYR A 130 2.36 -6.14 2.20
N GLU A 131 2.95 -5.54 3.25
CA GLU A 131 4.04 -6.19 3.98
C GLU A 131 3.59 -7.51 4.63
N VAL A 132 2.33 -7.62 5.05
CA VAL A 132 1.77 -8.85 5.63
C VAL A 132 1.53 -9.91 4.57
N VAL A 133 0.88 -9.59 3.45
CA VAL A 133 0.53 -10.58 2.41
C VAL A 133 1.74 -11.08 1.62
N THR A 134 2.91 -10.46 1.81
CA THR A 134 4.19 -10.92 1.24
C THR A 134 4.92 -11.92 2.14
N LEU A 135 4.41 -12.21 3.34
CA LEU A 135 4.93 -13.27 4.19
C LEU A 135 4.57 -14.66 3.62
N PRO A 136 5.35 -15.71 3.94
CA PRO A 136 4.95 -17.10 3.66
C PRO A 136 3.57 -17.42 4.25
N ARG A 137 2.75 -18.17 3.50
CA ARG A 137 1.35 -18.46 3.87
C ARG A 137 1.23 -19.10 5.26
N GLU A 138 2.14 -20.02 5.57
CA GLU A 138 2.21 -20.71 6.85
C GLU A 138 2.45 -19.72 8.00
N LYS A 139 3.33 -18.74 7.78
CA LYS A 139 3.67 -17.70 8.74
C LYS A 139 2.53 -16.70 8.92
N ILE A 140 1.82 -16.36 7.84
CA ILE A 140 0.61 -15.55 7.91
C ILE A 140 -0.42 -16.23 8.81
N GLN A 141 -0.69 -17.52 8.59
CA GLN A 141 -1.67 -18.26 9.38
C GLN A 141 -1.27 -18.32 10.86
N GLN A 142 -0.02 -18.67 11.16
CA GLN A 142 0.50 -18.69 12.53
C GLN A 142 0.39 -17.33 13.21
N ALA A 143 0.72 -16.25 12.51
CA ALA A 143 0.64 -14.89 13.05
C ALA A 143 -0.81 -14.40 13.21
N ILE A 144 -1.75 -14.87 12.39
CA ILE A 144 -3.19 -14.64 12.58
C ILE A 144 -3.66 -15.38 13.84
N ASP A 145 -3.31 -16.66 13.99
CA ASP A 145 -3.73 -17.49 15.13
C ASP A 145 -3.15 -16.97 16.45
N ALA A 146 -1.94 -16.41 16.41
CA ALA A 146 -1.29 -15.74 17.53
C ALA A 146 -1.77 -14.30 17.78
N GLY A 147 -2.70 -13.76 16.96
CA GLY A 147 -3.21 -12.40 17.07
C GLY A 147 -2.20 -11.30 16.76
N GLN A 148 -1.07 -11.63 16.12
CA GLN A 148 0.00 -10.69 15.77
C GLN A 148 -0.32 -9.88 14.50
N ILE A 149 -1.14 -10.44 13.60
CA ILE A 149 -1.70 -9.70 12.46
C ILE A 149 -3.06 -9.15 12.86
N HIS A 150 -3.18 -7.82 12.91
CA HIS A 150 -4.40 -7.14 13.32
C HIS A 150 -4.59 -5.79 12.60
N PRO A 151 -5.81 -5.22 12.56
CA PRO A 151 -6.11 -3.98 11.82
C PRO A 151 -5.27 -2.76 12.20
N ASN A 152 -4.91 -2.66 13.48
CA ASN A 152 -4.14 -1.56 14.05
C ASN A 152 -2.61 -1.78 14.01
N MET A 153 -2.15 -2.82 13.31
CA MET A 153 -0.74 -3.15 13.22
C MET A 153 0.04 -2.03 12.50
N THR A 154 1.18 -1.69 13.04
CA THR A 154 2.12 -0.72 12.48
C THR A 154 3.01 -1.36 11.43
N ARG A 155 3.60 -0.52 10.57
CA ARG A 155 4.62 -0.98 9.63
C ARG A 155 5.83 -1.61 10.35
N ALA A 156 6.22 -1.09 11.50
CA ALA A 156 7.36 -1.61 12.25
C ALA A 156 7.11 -3.04 12.76
N GLU A 157 5.91 -3.32 13.26
CA GLU A 157 5.50 -4.66 13.66
C GLU A 157 5.45 -5.60 12.46
N ALA A 158 4.92 -5.16 11.30
CA ALA A 158 4.89 -5.98 10.09
C ALA A 158 6.30 -6.35 9.61
N LEU A 159 7.24 -5.40 9.66
CA LEU A 159 8.64 -5.68 9.35
C LEU A 159 9.32 -6.57 10.41
N ALA A 160 8.93 -6.46 11.68
CA ALA A 160 9.44 -7.35 12.72
C ALA A 160 8.97 -8.79 12.48
N LEU A 161 7.72 -8.99 12.05
CA LEU A 161 7.24 -10.30 11.64
C LEU A 161 8.09 -10.87 10.51
N LYS A 162 8.49 -10.08 9.51
CA LYS A 162 9.42 -10.54 8.46
C LYS A 162 10.73 -11.06 9.06
N ARG A 163 11.41 -10.23 9.85
CA ARG A 163 12.72 -10.52 10.47
C ARG A 163 12.76 -11.73 11.38
N VAL A 164 11.69 -12.04 12.11
CA VAL A 164 11.66 -13.19 13.03
C VAL A 164 11.81 -14.54 12.28
N GLY A 165 11.77 -14.55 10.94
CA GLY A 165 12.15 -15.72 10.12
C GLY A 165 13.36 -15.52 9.21
N GLU A 166 14.06 -14.38 9.29
CA GLU A 166 15.20 -14.00 8.42
C GLU A 166 16.56 -14.50 8.94
N GLU A 167 16.62 -15.48 9.85
CA GLU A 167 17.85 -16.29 9.99
C GLU A 167 18.11 -17.17 8.75
N ALA A 168 17.18 -17.20 7.78
CA ALA A 168 17.38 -17.75 6.45
C ALA A 168 17.84 -16.65 5.45
N PRO A 169 18.73 -16.98 4.49
CA PRO A 169 19.16 -16.07 3.43
C PRO A 169 17.98 -15.45 2.65
N PRO A 170 18.18 -14.34 1.90
CA PRO A 170 17.13 -13.70 1.10
C PRO A 170 16.32 -14.76 0.35
N SER A 171 15.01 -14.72 0.55
CA SER A 171 14.15 -15.80 0.06
C SER A 171 14.19 -15.81 -1.47
N PRO A 172 14.21 -16.99 -2.12
CA PRO A 172 14.14 -17.11 -3.57
C PRO A 172 13.00 -16.30 -4.18
N THR A 173 11.92 -16.04 -3.43
CA THR A 173 10.78 -15.23 -3.83
C THR A 173 11.08 -13.75 -4.05
N GLU A 174 11.99 -13.13 -3.30
CA GLU A 174 12.38 -11.72 -3.49
C GLU A 174 13.25 -11.54 -4.74
N ASP A 175 14.14 -12.51 -5.00
CA ASP A 175 14.93 -12.60 -6.22
C ASP A 175 14.04 -12.91 -7.43
N ILE A 176 13.07 -13.82 -7.28
CA ILE A 176 12.07 -14.13 -8.31
C ILE A 176 11.16 -12.92 -8.58
N GLN A 177 10.80 -12.13 -7.57
CA GLN A 177 10.02 -10.90 -7.77
C GLN A 177 10.81 -9.83 -8.49
N SER A 178 12.06 -9.61 -8.11
CA SER A 178 12.95 -8.67 -8.79
C SER A 178 13.17 -9.09 -10.24
N GLU A 179 13.36 -10.39 -10.48
CA GLU A 179 13.50 -10.95 -11.82
C GLU A 179 12.18 -10.87 -12.61
N LEU A 180 11.02 -11.11 -11.98
CA LEU A 180 9.71 -10.95 -12.60
C LEU A 180 9.45 -9.48 -12.98
N GLU A 181 9.76 -8.54 -12.10
CA GLU A 181 9.65 -7.11 -12.39
C GLU A 181 10.57 -6.70 -13.55
N ARG A 182 11.80 -7.24 -13.58
CA ARG A 182 12.74 -7.06 -14.69
C ARG A 182 12.18 -7.63 -16.00
N LEU A 183 11.68 -8.86 -16.00
CA LEU A 183 11.14 -9.54 -17.17
C LEU A 183 9.86 -8.87 -17.69
N LEU A 184 9.02 -8.36 -16.80
CA LEU A 184 7.84 -7.57 -17.20
C LEU A 184 8.25 -6.25 -17.85
N ALA A 185 9.24 -5.54 -17.28
CA ALA A 185 9.78 -4.32 -17.90
C ALA A 185 10.42 -4.60 -19.28
N GLU A 186 11.05 -5.77 -19.43
CA GLU A 186 11.62 -6.22 -20.69
C GLU A 186 10.54 -6.57 -21.72
N GLN A 187 9.48 -7.26 -21.31
CA GLN A 187 8.30 -7.51 -22.14
C GLN A 187 7.69 -6.21 -22.66
N ASP A 188 7.54 -5.19 -21.81
CA ASP A 188 7.00 -3.88 -22.19
C ASP A 188 7.89 -3.18 -23.21
N ARG A 189 9.21 -3.22 -22.99
CA ARG A 189 10.20 -2.65 -23.91
C ARG A 189 10.08 -3.29 -25.29
N ILE A 190 9.95 -4.62 -25.33
CA ILE A 190 9.82 -5.39 -26.57
C ILE A 190 8.48 -5.07 -27.25
N ALA A 191 7.38 -5.06 -26.50
CA ALA A 191 6.05 -4.76 -27.04
C ALA A 191 6.00 -3.37 -27.69
N ASN A 192 6.56 -2.36 -27.00
CA ASN A 192 6.67 -1.00 -27.54
C ASN A 192 7.53 -0.94 -28.80
N ARG A 193 8.62 -1.71 -28.85
CA ARG A 193 9.49 -1.77 -30.04
C ARG A 193 8.76 -2.41 -31.23
N ILE A 194 8.00 -3.48 -31.00
CA ILE A 194 7.19 -4.14 -32.03
C ILE A 194 6.12 -3.17 -32.55
N ALA A 195 5.42 -2.46 -31.68
CA ALA A 195 4.41 -1.48 -32.07
C ALA A 195 5.00 -0.37 -32.96
N ALA A 196 6.16 0.17 -32.58
CA ALA A 196 6.86 1.18 -33.37
C ALA A 196 7.31 0.66 -34.75
N LEU A 197 7.74 -0.60 -34.84
CA LEU A 197 8.12 -1.21 -36.13
C LEU A 197 6.91 -1.49 -37.01
N LYS A 198 5.79 -1.92 -36.44
CA LYS A 198 4.51 -2.10 -37.16
C LYS A 198 4.01 -0.78 -37.74
N ALA A 199 4.09 0.31 -36.98
CA ALA A 199 3.72 1.64 -37.47
C ALA A 199 4.58 2.05 -38.69
N LYS A 200 5.90 1.89 -38.61
CA LYS A 200 6.81 2.17 -39.74
C LYS A 200 6.48 1.34 -40.98
N LEU A 201 6.14 0.07 -40.80
CA LEU A 201 5.73 -0.82 -41.89
C LEU A 201 4.41 -0.40 -42.54
N ALA A 202 3.49 0.20 -41.80
CA ALA A 202 2.21 0.70 -42.33
C ALA A 202 2.35 2.03 -43.09
N GLU A 203 3.45 2.77 -42.86
CA GLU A 203 3.79 4.02 -43.55
C GLU A 203 4.60 3.78 -44.84
N THR A 204 4.96 2.53 -45.16
CA THR A 204 5.71 2.15 -46.37
C THR A 204 4.80 1.47 -47.39
#